data_AF-A0AAU3IAF8-F1
#
_entry.id   AF-A0AAU3IAF8-F1
#
_cell.length_a   1.000
_cell.length_b   1.000
_cell.length_c   1.000
_cell.angle_alpha   90.00
_cell.angle_beta   90.00
_cell.angle_gamma   90.00
#
_symmetry.space_group_name_H-M   'P 1'
#
loop_
_entity.id
_entity.type
_entity.pdbx_description
1 polymer ?
#
loop_
_entity_poly.entity_id
_entity_poly.type
_entity_poly.pdbx_seq_one_letter_code
_entity_poly.pdbx_strand_id
1 'polypeptide(L)'
;MSNGWYNSRVQHHPAGHLSEPDPFPGRMHDQSAVRTEGIADLFEQFPDVKAKVDSGYRGLAKQFPDQVSAPPLKPKKNAPAQEWAAYEKKRHRQSSERICVGHANAEHKQWRPLQCYLGRREYYDQTHLAIAGLVSDRSAER
;
A
#
# COMPACT_ATOMS: atom_id res chain seq x y z
N MET A 1 11.38 26.80 -10.53
CA MET A 1 11.86 25.90 -9.46
C MET A 1 11.23 26.38 -8.15
N SER A 2 10.16 25.74 -7.72
CA SER A 2 9.54 25.99 -6.41
C SER A 2 8.72 24.75 -6.06
N ASN A 3 9.24 23.90 -5.18
CA ASN A 3 8.49 22.77 -4.63
C ASN A 3 8.02 23.18 -3.23
N GLY A 4 6.81 23.73 -3.17
CA GLY A 4 6.10 23.99 -1.93
C GLY A 4 5.54 22.67 -1.38
N TRP A 5 6.03 22.24 -0.22
CA TRP A 5 5.41 21.20 0.57
C TRP A 5 4.37 21.84 1.48
N TYR A 6 3.11 21.51 1.22
CA TYR A 6 1.95 22.12 1.86
C TYR A 6 1.77 21.59 3.30
N ASN A 7 1.68 22.53 4.23
CA ASN A 7 1.41 22.33 5.64
C ASN A 7 -0.12 22.43 5.85
N SER A 8 -0.82 21.32 6.02
CA SER A 8 -2.24 21.33 6.41
C SER A 8 -2.40 20.91 7.87
N ARG A 9 -2.32 21.93 8.73
CA ARG A 9 -3.12 22.13 9.95
C ARG A 9 -4.16 21.03 10.21
N VAL A 10 -3.87 20.17 11.19
CA VAL A 10 -4.82 19.26 11.83
C VAL A 10 -5.99 20.10 12.37
N GLN A 11 -7.14 20.02 11.71
CA GLN A 11 -8.38 20.50 12.31
C GLN A 11 -8.82 19.46 13.34
N HIS A 12 -8.86 19.88 14.60
CA HIS A 12 -9.52 19.14 15.65
C HIS A 12 -11.01 18.96 15.29
N HIS A 13 -11.42 17.72 15.01
CA HIS A 13 -12.82 17.33 15.10
C HIS A 13 -13.14 16.83 16.51
N PRO A 14 -14.31 17.20 17.08
CA PRO A 14 -14.68 16.85 18.44
C PRO A 14 -15.08 15.37 18.54
N ALA A 15 -14.95 14.83 19.76
CA ALA A 15 -15.23 13.47 20.15
C ALA A 15 -16.53 12.91 19.55
N GLY A 16 -16.43 11.77 18.87
CA GLY A 16 -17.57 11.00 18.39
C GLY A 16 -17.14 9.67 17.77
N HIS A 17 -17.40 8.60 18.51
CA HIS A 17 -17.24 7.18 18.14
C HIS A 17 -15.80 6.64 18.11
N LEU A 18 -15.31 6.29 19.30
CA LEU A 18 -14.27 5.26 19.45
C LEU A 18 -14.84 3.95 18.88
N SER A 19 -14.43 3.57 17.67
CA SER A 19 -14.57 2.17 17.23
C SER A 19 -13.74 1.31 18.17
N GLU A 20 -14.39 0.36 18.83
CA GLU A 20 -13.76 -0.64 19.69
C GLU A 20 -12.53 -1.28 19.01
N PRO A 21 -11.48 -1.66 19.77
CA PRO A 21 -10.35 -2.39 19.22
C PRO A 21 -10.84 -3.71 18.61
N ASP A 22 -10.53 -3.90 17.32
CA ASP A 22 -10.94 -5.04 16.51
C ASP A 22 -10.54 -6.37 17.19
N PRO A 23 -11.49 -7.26 17.55
CA PRO A 23 -11.24 -8.29 18.54
C PRO A 23 -10.32 -9.44 18.10
N PHE A 24 -9.84 -9.51 16.85
CA PHE A 24 -8.99 -10.61 16.40
C PHE A 24 -7.99 -10.21 15.29
N PRO A 25 -6.79 -9.71 15.65
CA PRO A 25 -5.70 -9.54 14.68
C PRO A 25 -5.34 -10.89 14.05
N GLY A 26 -5.56 -11.04 12.74
CA GLY A 26 -5.14 -12.19 11.94
C GLY A 26 -6.24 -13.01 11.25
N ARG A 27 -7.53 -12.67 11.42
CA ARG A 27 -8.64 -13.40 10.75
C ARG A 27 -9.29 -12.65 9.59
N MET A 28 -9.08 -11.33 9.51
CA MET A 28 -9.66 -10.53 8.44
C MET A 28 -8.92 -10.79 7.12
N HIS A 29 -9.68 -11.16 6.09
CA HIS A 29 -9.12 -11.29 4.74
C HIS A 29 -8.66 -9.92 4.25
N ASP A 30 -7.48 -9.83 3.64
CA ASP A 30 -6.87 -8.54 3.31
C ASP A 30 -7.75 -7.61 2.45
N GLN A 31 -8.59 -8.18 1.57
CA GLN A 31 -9.55 -7.38 0.78
C GLN A 31 -10.63 -6.72 1.65
N SER A 32 -11.03 -7.37 2.75
CA SER A 32 -11.95 -6.79 3.72
C SER A 32 -11.24 -5.68 4.48
N ALA A 33 -10.01 -5.92 4.93
CA ALA A 33 -9.19 -4.90 5.62
C ALA A 33 -9.05 -3.62 4.78
N VAL A 34 -8.72 -3.75 3.50
CA VAL A 34 -8.63 -2.59 2.58
C VAL A 34 -9.93 -1.79 2.48
N ARG A 35 -11.09 -2.44 2.65
CA ARG A 35 -12.39 -1.76 2.59
C ARG A 35 -12.81 -1.17 3.94
N THR A 36 -12.48 -1.82 5.04
CA THR A 36 -12.98 -1.47 6.37
C THR A 36 -12.02 -0.57 7.15
N GLU A 37 -10.72 -0.61 6.86
CA GLU A 37 -9.69 0.18 7.54
C GLU A 37 -9.43 1.55 6.88
N GLY A 38 -10.35 2.02 6.03
CA GLY A 38 -10.25 3.35 5.40
C GLY A 38 -9.12 3.49 4.37
N ILE A 39 -8.54 2.38 3.88
CA ILE A 39 -7.47 2.43 2.86
C ILE A 39 -8.02 3.02 1.54
N ALA A 40 -9.28 2.78 1.21
CA ALA A 40 -9.94 3.41 0.07
C ALA A 40 -10.01 4.94 0.22
N ASP A 41 -10.32 5.43 1.43
CA ASP A 41 -10.47 6.85 1.74
C ASP A 41 -9.16 7.62 1.56
N LEU A 42 -8.00 6.94 1.69
CA LEU A 42 -6.69 7.54 1.42
C LEU A 42 -6.51 7.88 -0.06
N PHE A 43 -7.05 7.08 -0.99
CA PHE A 43 -6.99 7.39 -2.42
C PHE A 43 -7.92 8.56 -2.78
N GLU A 44 -8.99 8.79 -2.02
CA GLU A 44 -9.83 9.97 -2.20
C GLU A 44 -9.15 11.23 -1.68
N GLN A 45 -8.49 11.14 -0.52
CA GLN A 45 -7.77 12.25 0.10
C GLN A 45 -6.49 12.64 -0.65
N PHE A 46 -5.80 11.67 -1.26
CA PHE A 46 -4.52 11.88 -1.93
C PHE A 46 -4.56 11.46 -3.41
N PRO A 47 -5.21 12.23 -4.30
CA PRO A 47 -5.47 11.85 -5.69
C PRO A 47 -4.21 11.63 -6.55
N ASP A 48 -3.07 12.18 -6.12
CA ASP A 48 -1.78 12.04 -6.79
C ASP A 48 -1.07 10.72 -6.46
N VAL A 49 -1.52 9.99 -5.43
CA VAL A 49 -0.93 8.71 -5.04
C VAL A 49 -1.25 7.64 -6.09
N LYS A 50 -0.22 6.93 -6.55
CA LYS A 50 -0.35 5.80 -7.46
C LYS A 50 0.08 4.51 -6.79
N ALA A 51 -0.72 3.46 -6.92
CA ALA A 51 -0.45 2.15 -6.34
C ALA A 51 -0.47 1.01 -7.37
N LYS A 52 0.37 0.00 -7.16
CA LYS A 52 0.38 -1.27 -7.91
C LYS A 52 -0.07 -2.39 -6.97
N VAL A 53 -1.18 -3.04 -7.29
CA VAL A 53 -1.80 -4.03 -6.41
C VAL A 53 -1.77 -5.44 -7.01
N ASP A 54 -1.99 -6.47 -6.19
CA ASP A 54 -2.12 -7.84 -6.70
C ASP A 54 -3.44 -8.06 -7.46
N SER A 55 -3.50 -9.14 -8.23
CA SER A 55 -4.71 -9.63 -8.88
C SER A 55 -5.92 -9.77 -7.94
N GLY A 56 -5.69 -10.11 -6.67
CA GLY A 56 -6.74 -10.16 -5.64
C GLY A 56 -7.41 -8.81 -5.36
N TYR A 57 -6.69 -7.70 -5.53
CA TYR A 57 -7.21 -6.35 -5.25
C TYR A 57 -7.73 -5.64 -6.50
N ARG A 58 -8.05 -6.40 -7.56
CA ARG A 58 -8.58 -5.82 -8.80
C ARG A 58 -9.87 -5.02 -8.58
N GLY A 59 -10.65 -5.33 -7.53
CA GLY A 59 -11.79 -4.50 -7.13
C GLY A 59 -11.40 -3.05 -6.81
N LEU A 60 -10.27 -2.85 -6.13
CA LEU A 60 -9.74 -1.53 -5.81
C LEU A 60 -9.28 -0.79 -7.08
N ALA A 61 -8.63 -1.51 -8.00
CA ALA A 61 -8.24 -0.95 -9.31
C ALA A 61 -9.44 -0.54 -10.18
N LYS A 62 -10.61 -1.15 -9.98
CA LYS A 62 -11.85 -0.71 -10.65
C LYS A 62 -12.44 0.54 -10.00
N GLN A 63 -12.32 0.67 -8.68
CA GLN A 63 -12.84 1.81 -7.93
C GLN A 63 -12.00 3.06 -8.16
N PHE A 64 -10.67 2.92 -8.26
CA PHE A 64 -9.73 4.02 -8.47
C PHE A 64 -8.85 3.79 -9.71
N PRO A 65 -9.42 3.79 -10.94
CA PRO A 65 -8.71 3.41 -12.16
C PRO A 65 -7.52 4.32 -12.49
N ASP A 66 -7.61 5.60 -12.11
CA ASP A 66 -6.54 6.58 -12.37
C ASP A 66 -5.40 6.49 -11.35
N GLN A 67 -5.61 5.84 -10.21
CA GLN A 67 -4.64 5.76 -9.11
C GLN A 67 -4.08 4.35 -8.91
N VAL A 68 -4.90 3.32 -9.12
CA VAL A 68 -4.57 1.94 -8.74
C VAL A 68 -4.50 1.06 -9.99
N SER A 69 -3.36 0.41 -10.20
CA SER A 69 -3.16 -0.52 -11.31
C SER A 69 -3.00 -1.96 -10.82
N ALA A 70 -3.79 -2.86 -11.39
CA ALA A 70 -3.71 -4.30 -11.17
C ALA A 70 -3.04 -5.02 -12.36
N PRO A 71 -2.49 -6.23 -12.17
CA PRO A 71 -1.91 -7.02 -13.25
C PRO A 71 -2.91 -7.22 -14.40
N PRO A 72 -2.43 -7.45 -15.63
CA PRO A 72 -3.30 -7.76 -16.76
C PRO A 72 -4.17 -9.00 -16.48
N LEU A 73 -5.31 -9.09 -17.16
CA LEU A 73 -6.14 -10.30 -17.12
C LEU A 73 -5.40 -11.44 -17.81
N LYS A 74 -5.48 -12.64 -17.22
CA LYS A 74 -4.97 -13.85 -17.85
C LYS A 74 -5.72 -14.05 -19.18
N PRO A 75 -5.01 -14.27 -20.30
CA PRO A 75 -5.65 -14.54 -21.58
C PRO A 75 -6.55 -15.78 -21.52
N LYS A 76 -7.53 -15.86 -22.42
CA LYS A 76 -8.36 -17.07 -22.58
C LYS A 76 -7.48 -18.23 -23.06
N LYS A 77 -7.90 -19.47 -22.78
CA LYS A 77 -7.14 -20.68 -23.19
C LYS A 77 -6.82 -20.74 -24.69
N ASN A 78 -7.70 -20.17 -25.52
CA ASN A 78 -7.56 -20.17 -26.98
C ASN A 78 -6.95 -18.87 -27.53
N ALA A 79 -6.40 -18.01 -26.65
CA ALA A 79 -5.76 -16.79 -27.07
C ALA A 79 -4.48 -17.10 -27.89
N PRO A 80 -4.15 -16.27 -28.89
CA PRO A 80 -2.92 -16.38 -29.65
C PRO A 80 -1.68 -16.42 -28.75
N ALA A 81 -0.64 -17.16 -29.18
CA ALA A 81 0.63 -17.24 -28.44
C ALA A 81 1.26 -15.85 -28.19
N GLN A 82 1.06 -14.90 -29.09
CA GLN A 82 1.51 -13.52 -28.93
C GLN A 82 0.83 -12.80 -27.76
N GLU A 83 -0.47 -13.04 -27.52
CA GLU A 83 -1.18 -12.48 -26.38
C GLU A 83 -0.70 -13.08 -25.06
N TRP A 84 -0.42 -14.39 -25.05
CA TRP A 84 0.20 -15.05 -23.90
C TRP A 84 1.58 -14.49 -23.58
N ALA A 85 2.44 -14.34 -24.58
CA ALA A 85 3.77 -13.75 -24.40
C ALA A 85 3.69 -12.30 -23.87
N ALA A 86 2.76 -11.49 -24.39
CA ALA A 86 2.55 -10.12 -23.92
C ALA A 86 2.03 -10.08 -22.47
N TYR A 87 1.12 -10.98 -22.10
CA TYR A 87 0.64 -11.15 -20.73
C TYR A 87 1.78 -11.54 -19.79
N GLU A 88 2.57 -12.57 -20.15
CA GLU A 88 3.69 -13.08 -19.34
C GLU A 88 4.70 -11.96 -19.06
N LYS A 89 5.10 -11.22 -20.10
CA LYS A 89 6.04 -10.10 -19.99
C LYS A 89 5.54 -9.01 -19.06
N LYS A 90 4.28 -8.59 -19.20
CA LYS A 90 3.66 -7.56 -18.34
C LYS A 90 3.51 -8.04 -16.90
N ARG A 91 3.06 -9.28 -16.70
CA ARG A 91 2.90 -9.91 -15.38
C ARG A 91 4.25 -10.07 -14.69
N HIS A 92 5.29 -10.47 -15.41
CA HIS A 92 6.64 -10.60 -14.87
C HIS A 92 7.20 -9.24 -14.46
N ARG A 93 7.12 -8.22 -15.32
CA ARG A 93 7.57 -6.85 -15.00
C ARG A 93 6.92 -6.33 -13.73
N GLN A 94 5.60 -6.45 -13.60
CA GLN A 94 4.90 -5.98 -12.41
C GLN A 94 5.28 -6.79 -11.17
N SER A 95 5.49 -8.11 -11.30
CA SER A 95 5.97 -8.94 -10.20
C SER A 95 7.35 -8.48 -9.72
N SER A 96 8.28 -8.19 -10.63
CA SER A 96 9.62 -7.67 -10.29
C SER A 96 9.54 -6.34 -9.55
N GLU A 97 8.73 -5.40 -10.03
CA GLU A 97 8.51 -4.10 -9.36
C GLU A 97 7.92 -4.26 -7.95
N ARG A 98 7.09 -5.29 -7.73
CA ARG A 98 6.49 -5.58 -6.41
C ARG A 98 7.41 -6.34 -5.46
N ILE A 99 8.36 -7.12 -5.97
CA ILE A 99 9.28 -7.90 -5.13
C ILE A 99 10.11 -6.96 -4.23
N CYS A 100 10.59 -5.84 -4.76
CA CYS A 100 11.30 -4.82 -3.96
C CYS A 100 10.44 -4.29 -2.81
N VAL A 101 9.18 -3.93 -3.07
CA VAL A 101 8.22 -3.48 -2.03
C VAL A 101 7.93 -4.59 -1.01
N GLY A 102 7.80 -5.84 -1.47
CA GLY A 102 7.65 -7.00 -0.60
C GLY A 102 8.83 -7.19 0.35
N HIS A 103 10.05 -7.02 -0.16
CA HIS A 103 11.27 -7.04 0.64
C HIS A 103 11.32 -5.88 1.64
N ALA A 104 11.01 -4.65 1.22
CA ALA A 104 10.96 -3.50 2.12
C ALA A 104 9.96 -3.73 3.27
N ASN A 105 8.76 -4.24 2.97
CA ASN A 105 7.75 -4.56 3.98
C ASN A 105 8.19 -5.71 4.91
N ALA A 106 8.88 -6.72 4.37
CA ALA A 106 9.39 -7.83 5.17
C ALA A 106 10.54 -7.38 6.09
N GLU A 107 11.45 -6.54 5.60
CA GLU A 107 12.52 -5.94 6.38
C GLU A 107 11.96 -5.02 7.47
N HIS A 108 10.94 -4.22 7.18
CA HIS A 108 10.27 -3.38 8.16
C HIS A 108 9.75 -4.19 9.36
N LYS A 109 9.22 -5.40 9.12
CA LYS A 109 8.78 -6.31 10.20
C LYS A 109 9.91 -6.80 11.09
N GLN A 110 11.18 -6.68 10.70
CA GLN A 110 12.34 -7.10 11.50
C GLN A 110 12.78 -6.05 12.53
N TRP A 111 12.27 -4.81 12.44
CA TRP A 111 12.68 -3.71 13.31
C TRP A 111 11.96 -3.75 14.66
N ARG A 112 12.71 -4.06 15.72
CA ARG A 112 12.24 -4.11 17.11
C ARG A 112 11.44 -2.87 17.56
N PRO A 113 11.83 -1.62 17.23
CA PRO A 113 11.06 -0.43 17.63
C PRO A 113 9.65 -0.37 17.04
N LEU A 114 9.42 -1.02 15.90
CA LEU A 114 8.12 -1.07 15.23
C LEU A 114 7.25 -2.21 15.74
N GLN A 115 7.86 -3.28 16.25
CA GLN A 115 7.15 -4.38 16.91
C GLN A 115 6.65 -3.99 18.30
N CYS A 116 7.46 -3.22 19.06
CA CYS A 116 7.13 -2.74 20.39
C CYS A 116 7.64 -1.30 20.55
N TYR A 117 6.81 -0.32 20.16
CA TYR A 117 7.15 1.08 20.35
C TYR A 117 6.92 1.48 21.81
N LEU A 118 8.00 1.66 22.56
CA LEU A 118 7.99 2.06 23.97
C LEU A 118 8.06 3.59 24.18
N GLY A 119 8.10 4.36 23.09
CA GLY A 119 8.10 5.82 23.11
C GLY A 119 6.71 6.42 23.29
N ARG A 120 6.62 7.76 23.29
CA ARG A 120 5.32 8.43 23.38
C ARG A 120 4.58 8.39 22.05
N ARG A 121 3.28 8.07 22.08
CA ARG A 121 2.47 7.82 20.88
C ARG A 121 2.49 8.98 19.87
N GLU A 122 2.60 10.22 20.33
CA GLU A 122 2.68 11.41 19.48
C GLU A 122 3.92 11.43 18.54
N TYR A 123 4.97 10.67 18.85
CA TYR A 123 6.16 10.57 18.01
C TYR A 123 6.20 9.29 17.16
N TYR A 124 5.18 8.43 17.28
CA TYR A 124 5.13 7.16 16.56
C TYR A 124 5.17 7.39 15.06
N ASP A 125 4.33 8.27 14.52
CA ASP A 125 4.20 8.50 13.09
C ASP A 125 5.52 8.98 12.48
N GLN A 126 6.18 9.96 13.13
CA GLN A 126 7.48 10.46 12.67
C GLN A 126 8.56 9.37 12.72
N THR A 127 8.59 8.58 13.80
CA THR A 127 9.57 7.49 13.96
C THR A 127 9.33 6.39 12.92
N HIS A 128 8.07 6.04 12.69
CA HIS A 128 7.65 5.05 11.71
C HIS A 128 8.02 5.48 10.31
N LEU A 129 7.69 6.72 9.92
CA LEU A 129 8.04 7.29 8.62
C LEU A 129 9.57 7.30 8.40
N ALA A 130 10.35 7.69 9.40
CA ALA A 130 11.81 7.69 9.29
C ALA A 130 12.37 6.27 9.05
N ILE A 131 11.88 5.26 9.76
CA ILE A 131 12.32 3.87 9.57
C ILE A 131 11.84 3.34 8.22
N ALA A 132 10.59 3.58 7.84
CA ALA A 132 10.03 3.16 6.56
C ALA A 132 10.82 3.75 5.38
N GLY A 133 11.17 5.04 5.44
CA GLY A 133 12.02 5.71 4.44
C GLY A 133 13.39 5.03 4.32
N LEU A 134 14.09 4.84 5.45
CA LEU A 134 15.40 4.19 5.47
C LEU A 134 15.39 2.76 4.88
N VAL A 135 14.33 1.99 5.17
CA VAL A 135 14.17 0.62 4.65
C VAL A 135 13.84 0.63 3.16
N SER A 136 13.02 1.58 2.71
CA SER A 136 12.70 1.78 1.30
C SER A 136 13.94 2.12 0.48
N ASP A 137 14.73 3.09 0.92
CA ASP A 137 15.93 3.54 0.20
C ASP A 137 16.93 2.38 0.03
N ARG A 138 17.20 1.65 1.12
CA ARG A 138 18.07 0.46 1.09
C ARG A 138 17.57 -0.64 0.15
N SER A 139 16.24 -0.81 0.05
CA SER A 139 15.64 -1.81 -0.83
C SER A 139 15.72 -1.41 -2.31
N ALA A 140 15.74 -0.10 -2.59
CA ALA A 140 15.90 0.45 -3.94
C ALA A 140 17.35 0.37 -4.45
N GLU A 141 18.33 0.30 -3.55
CA GLU A 141 19.77 0.16 -3.87
C GLU A 141 20.19 -1.28 -4.26
N ARG A 142 19.28 -2.26 -4.20
CA ARG A 142 19.55 -3.68 -4.51
C ARG A 142 18.98 -4.10 -5.86
#